data_AF-A0A357EBP8-F1
#
_entry.id   AF-A0A357EBP8-F1
#
_cell.length_a   1.000
_cell.length_b   1.000
_cell.length_c   1.000
_cell.angle_alpha   90.00
_cell.angle_beta   90.00
_cell.angle_gamma   90.00
#
_symmetry.space_group_name_H-M   'P 1'
#
loop_
_entity.id
_entity.type
_entity.pdbx_description
1 polymer ?
#
loop_
_entity_poly.entity_id
_entity_poly.type
_entity_poly.pdbx_seq_one_letter_code
_entity_poly.pdbx_strand_id
1 'polypeptide(L)'
;MDPQLTPQIIAWVREQGRGVHVRRLYDCSAEEIRVLALMSAGKTNKQIAQQLKISLGSLSTRLRALYKRLDISRRAEATRYFVEWRKENH
;
A
#
# COMPACT_ATOMS: atom_id res chain seq x y z
N MET A 1 -35.35 5.63 19.54
CA MET A 1 -34.56 5.13 18.40
C MET A 1 -33.88 6.34 17.80
N ASP A 2 -32.65 6.62 18.22
CA ASP A 2 -31.94 7.87 17.90
C ASP A 2 -31.21 7.76 16.55
N PRO A 3 -31.56 8.55 15.53
CA PRO A 3 -30.95 8.50 14.20
C PRO A 3 -29.59 9.21 14.12
N GLN A 4 -28.97 9.56 15.25
CA GLN A 4 -27.67 10.24 15.31
C GLN A 4 -26.48 9.30 15.54
N LEU A 5 -26.61 8.01 15.16
CA LEU A 5 -25.48 7.07 15.02
C LEU A 5 -24.61 7.39 13.78
N THR A 6 -24.31 8.67 13.63
CA THR A 6 -23.00 9.31 13.47
C THR A 6 -22.06 8.81 12.35
N PRO A 7 -21.46 9.75 11.58
CA PRO A 7 -20.27 9.53 10.75
C PRO A 7 -19.07 8.86 11.48
N GLN A 8 -19.13 8.76 12.81
CA GLN A 8 -18.11 8.17 13.67
C GLN A 8 -18.00 6.64 13.53
N ILE A 9 -19.10 5.93 13.21
CA ILE A 9 -19.05 4.47 12.98
C ILE A 9 -18.26 4.17 11.69
N ILE A 10 -18.42 4.99 10.65
CA ILE A 10 -17.66 4.87 9.38
C ILE A 10 -16.17 5.13 9.62
N ALA A 11 -15.83 6.10 10.47
CA ALA A 11 -14.44 6.39 10.82
C ALA A 11 -13.77 5.26 11.61
N TRP A 12 -14.48 4.67 12.59
CA TRP A 12 -13.94 3.57 13.40
C TRP A 12 -13.77 2.26 12.62
N VAL A 13 -14.67 1.97 11.66
CA VAL A 13 -14.49 0.83 10.74
C VAL A 13 -13.25 1.02 9.86
N ARG A 14 -12.92 2.26 9.44
CA ARG A 14 -11.69 2.56 8.70
C ARG A 14 -10.43 2.44 9.55
N GLU A 15 -10.50 2.73 10.84
CA GLU A 15 -9.38 2.63 11.79
C GLU A 15 -8.87 1.18 11.93
N GLN A 16 -9.79 0.23 11.99
CA GLN A 16 -9.51 -1.19 12.20
C GLN A 16 -8.78 -1.87 11.03
N GLY A 17 -9.01 -1.42 9.79
CA GLY A 17 -8.33 -1.97 8.61
C GLY A 17 -6.83 -1.65 8.55
N ARG A 18 -6.38 -0.55 9.17
CA ARG A 18 -5.02 -0.02 8.97
C ARG A 18 -3.92 -0.95 9.49
N GLY A 19 -4.09 -1.50 10.69
CA GLY A 19 -3.12 -2.43 11.26
C GLY A 19 -3.04 -3.77 10.51
N VAL A 20 -4.13 -4.16 9.83
CA VAL A 20 -4.17 -5.38 9.01
C VAL A 20 -3.31 -5.20 7.76
N HIS A 21 -3.36 -4.04 7.11
CA HIS A 21 -2.56 -3.78 5.90
C HIS A 21 -1.06 -3.71 6.20
N VAL A 22 -0.66 -3.08 7.32
CA VAL A 22 0.76 -3.01 7.74
C VAL A 22 1.33 -4.40 8.03
N ARG A 23 0.55 -5.31 8.64
CA ARG A 23 0.99 -6.70 8.83
C ARG A 23 1.24 -7.44 7.52
N ARG A 24 0.39 -7.22 6.51
CA ARG A 24 0.57 -7.85 5.18
C ARG A 24 1.81 -7.36 4.44
N LEU A 25 2.42 -6.25 4.86
CA LEU A 25 3.68 -5.78 4.30
C LEU A 25 4.87 -6.66 4.71
N TYR A 26 4.81 -7.35 5.85
CA TYR A 26 5.84 -8.32 6.26
C TYR A 26 5.90 -9.54 5.33
N ASP A 27 4.79 -9.90 4.69
CA ASP A 27 4.72 -10.99 3.71
C ASP A 27 5.13 -10.54 2.28
N CYS A 28 5.58 -9.29 2.10
CA CYS A 28 6.06 -8.83 0.80
C CYS A 28 7.45 -9.35 0.49
N SER A 29 7.66 -9.72 -0.76
CA SER A 29 9.01 -9.98 -1.28
C SER A 29 9.87 -8.71 -1.27
N ALA A 30 11.19 -8.90 -1.26
CA ALA A 30 12.15 -7.80 -1.33
C ALA A 30 11.95 -6.90 -2.56
N GLU A 31 11.54 -7.47 -3.69
CA GLU A 31 11.22 -6.70 -4.90
C GLU A 31 9.96 -5.83 -4.73
N GLU A 32 8.91 -6.34 -4.08
CA GLU A 32 7.70 -5.57 -3.80
C GLU A 32 7.96 -4.44 -2.79
N ILE A 33 8.74 -4.71 -1.75
CA ILE A 33 9.22 -3.69 -0.82
C ILE A 33 10.01 -2.62 -1.56
N ARG A 34 10.86 -2.99 -2.52
CA ARG A 34 11.61 -2.04 -3.34
C ARG A 34 10.69 -1.20 -4.24
N VAL A 35 9.64 -1.80 -4.83
CA VAL A 35 8.62 -1.06 -5.58
C VAL A 35 7.92 -0.03 -4.69
N LEU A 36 7.50 -0.43 -3.48
CA LEU A 36 6.83 0.46 -2.52
C LEU A 36 7.77 1.57 -2.02
N ALA A 37 9.05 1.27 -1.80
CA ALA A 37 10.05 2.26 -1.43
C ALA A 37 10.21 3.34 -2.51
N LEU A 38 10.40 2.93 -3.78
CA LEU A 38 10.51 3.87 -4.90
C LEU A 38 9.21 4.63 -5.12
N MET A 39 8.06 3.97 -4.91
CA MET A 39 6.74 4.60 -4.96
C MET A 39 6.60 5.71 -3.92
N SER A 40 7.02 5.45 -2.68
CA SER A 40 7.00 6.42 -1.57
C SER A 40 7.98 7.57 -1.76
N ALA A 41 9.06 7.35 -2.51
CA ALA A 41 9.99 8.39 -2.94
C ALA A 41 9.48 9.25 -4.12
N GLY A 42 8.21 9.08 -4.52
CA GLY A 42 7.58 9.87 -5.59
C GLY A 42 7.93 9.42 -7.01
N LYS A 43 8.57 8.27 -7.21
CA LYS A 43 8.95 7.77 -8.55
C LYS A 43 7.72 7.31 -9.33
N THR A 44 7.61 7.69 -10.60
CA THR A 44 6.52 7.21 -11.48
C THR A 44 6.70 5.73 -11.81
N ASN A 45 5.63 5.06 -12.27
CA ASN A 45 5.72 3.65 -12.70
C ASN A 45 6.79 3.44 -13.78
N LYS A 46 7.00 4.42 -14.68
CA LYS A 46 8.06 4.37 -15.69
C LYS A 46 9.45 4.39 -15.05
N GLN A 47 9.69 5.27 -14.10
CA GLN A 47 10.97 5.35 -13.38
C GLN A 47 11.23 4.10 -12.51
N ILE A 48 10.19 3.59 -11.85
CA ILE A 48 10.27 2.35 -11.06
C ILE A 48 10.63 1.17 -11.97
N ALA A 49 9.94 1.02 -13.10
CA ALA A 49 10.20 -0.05 -14.07
C ALA A 49 11.64 0.03 -14.61
N GLN A 50 12.13 1.24 -14.92
CA GLN A 50 13.51 1.48 -15.33
C GLN A 50 14.54 1.09 -14.25
N GLN A 51 14.33 1.52 -12.99
CA GLN A 51 15.24 1.18 -11.89
C GLN A 51 15.28 -0.31 -11.58
N LEU A 52 14.15 -1.01 -11.75
CA LEU A 52 14.05 -2.45 -11.57
C LEU A 52 14.44 -3.25 -12.81
N LYS A 53 14.76 -2.58 -13.94
CA LYS A 53 15.07 -3.20 -15.23
C LYS A 53 13.98 -4.18 -15.71
N ILE A 54 12.71 -3.82 -15.50
CA ILE A 54 11.53 -4.58 -15.94
C ILE A 54 10.66 -3.76 -16.89
N SER A 55 9.77 -4.42 -17.62
CA SER A 55 8.78 -3.72 -18.45
C SER A 55 7.69 -3.05 -17.61
N LEU A 56 7.06 -2.00 -18.15
CA LEU A 56 5.88 -1.38 -17.55
C LEU A 56 4.72 -2.37 -17.36
N GLY A 57 4.56 -3.31 -18.29
CA GLY A 57 3.55 -4.38 -18.20
C GLY A 57 3.82 -5.29 -17.00
N SER A 58 5.07 -5.74 -16.86
CA SER A 58 5.52 -6.56 -15.72
C SER A 58 5.31 -5.83 -14.39
N LEU A 59 5.66 -4.54 -14.32
CA LEU A 59 5.41 -3.73 -13.12
C LEU A 59 3.91 -3.61 -12.84
N SER A 60 3.08 -3.40 -13.86
CA SER A 60 1.63 -3.26 -13.69
C SER A 60 0.97 -4.56 -13.21
N THR A 61 1.45 -5.71 -13.66
CA THR A 61 1.01 -7.02 -13.17
C THR A 61 1.42 -7.24 -11.71
N ARG A 62 2.67 -6.92 -11.37
CA ARG A 62 3.16 -7.00 -9.98
C ARG A 62 2.38 -6.06 -9.05
N LEU A 63 2.13 -4.82 -9.46
CA LEU A 63 1.33 -3.86 -8.70
C LEU A 63 -0.11 -4.35 -8.47
N ARG A 64 -0.73 -4.98 -9.47
CA ARG A 64 -2.06 -5.58 -9.31
C ARG A 64 -2.08 -6.71 -8.29
N ALA A 65 -1.10 -7.61 -8.34
CA ALA A 65 -0.97 -8.69 -7.37
C ALA A 65 -0.71 -8.14 -5.96
N LEU A 66 0.20 -7.17 -5.85
CA LEU A 66 0.53 -6.48 -4.60
C LEU A 66 -0.70 -5.78 -4.00
N TYR A 67 -1.44 -5.02 -4.81
CA TYR A 67 -2.63 -4.31 -4.36
C TYR A 67 -3.74 -5.25 -3.91
N LYS A 68 -3.96 -6.35 -4.64
CA LYS A 68 -4.90 -7.39 -4.23
C LYS A 68 -4.51 -8.04 -2.91
N ARG A 69 -3.22 -8.33 -2.70
CA ARG A 69 -2.72 -8.91 -1.45
C ARG A 69 -2.85 -7.94 -0.28
N LEU A 70 -2.48 -6.68 -0.50
CA LEU A 70 -2.62 -5.61 0.48
C LEU A 70 -4.07 -5.17 0.69
N ASP A 71 -5.02 -5.61 -0.14
CA ASP A 71 -6.42 -5.15 -0.13
C ASP A 71 -6.56 -3.63 -0.22
N ILE A 72 -5.83 -3.06 -1.18
CA ILE A 72 -5.82 -1.62 -1.46
C ILE A 72 -6.12 -1.39 -2.93
N SER A 73 -6.64 -0.20 -3.24
CA SER A 73 -6.92 0.19 -4.63
C SER A 73 -6.17 1.43 -5.07
N ARG A 74 -5.58 2.17 -4.13
CA ARG A 74 -4.95 3.47 -4.41
C ARG A 74 -3.46 3.47 -4.12
N ARG A 75 -2.70 4.12 -5.01
CA ARG A 75 -1.27 4.40 -4.85
C ARG A 75 -0.96 5.17 -3.55
N ALA A 76 -1.83 6.12 -3.19
CA ALA A 76 -1.67 6.90 -1.96
C ALA A 76 -1.77 6.01 -0.71
N GLU A 77 -2.68 5.03 -0.72
CA GLU A 77 -2.82 4.04 0.37
C GLU A 77 -1.56 3.17 0.46
N ALA A 78 -1.07 2.65 -0.67
CA ALA A 78 0.17 1.86 -0.72
C ALA A 78 1.38 2.62 -0.13
N THR A 79 1.49 3.90 -0.49
CA THR A 79 2.56 4.78 -0.01
C THR A 79 2.44 5.04 1.49
N ARG A 80 1.23 5.35 1.97
CA ARG A 80 0.94 5.61 3.37
C ARG A 80 1.29 4.39 4.23
N TYR A 81 0.81 3.20 3.84
CA TYR A 81 1.07 1.96 4.58
C TYR A 81 2.56 1.59 4.60
N PHE A 82 3.27 1.79 3.48
CA PHE A 82 4.71 1.54 3.45
C PHE A 82 5.48 2.48 4.39
N VAL A 83 5.11 3.76 4.45
CA VAL A 83 5.74 4.72 5.37
C VAL A 83 5.49 4.36 6.83
N GLU A 84 4.28 3.91 7.16
CA GLU A 84 3.93 3.43 8.51
C GLU A 84 4.73 2.16 8.87
N TRP A 85 4.73 1.16 8.00
CA TRP A 85 5.51 -0.07 8.18
C TRP A 85 7.00 0.21 8.39
N ARG A 86 7.57 1.16 7.63
CA ARG A 86 8.98 1.57 7.78
C ARG A 86 9.26 2.23 9.13
N LYS A 87 8.28 2.92 9.73
CA LYS A 87 8.43 3.51 11.08
C LYS A 87 8.38 2.44 12.17
N GLU A 88 7.62 1.35 11.98
CA GLU A 88 7.53 0.24 12.93
C GLU A 88 8.75 -0.71 12.88
N ASN A 89 9.49 -0.72 11.76
CA ASN A 89 10.67 -1.57 11.55
C ASN A 89 12.01 -0.84 11.84
N HIS A 90 11.98 0.28 12.56
CA HIS A 90 13.13 1.07 12.97
C HIS A 90 13.09 1.31 14.48
#